data_AF-A0A9X9Y1V6-F1
#
_entry.id   AF-A0A9X9Y1V6-F1
#
_cell.length_a   1.000
_cell.length_b   1.000
_cell.length_c   1.000
_cell.angle_alpha   90.00
_cell.angle_beta   90.00
_cell.angle_gamma   90.00
#
_symmetry.space_group_name_H-M   'P 1'
#
loop_
_entity.id
_entity.type
_entity.pdbx_description
1 polymer ?
#
loop_
_entity_poly.entity_id
_entity_poly.type
_entity_poly.pdbx_seq_one_letter_code
_entity_poly.pdbx_strand_id
1 'polypeptide(L)'
;MLVTWWVWSINASLRDGIQERARLAWYRPERKASAKNLSRMSWLFRFGGLMQRNARWMSFPFTKIIFPVVSIVVIYAAALLIASSSFFTWRVATGQVCEAPETKAAEAKKKGANVAVDIPPAKPVGDNALPAAELFNVNQFCWASRLAVEKGRKYRVWIDIDQRWFDRTIMTGVNGFQTYENHHYLALPTRRLFGADWFQPVVRVGEKGLNDQPLQAMNVMSADDLPRRIDPTLPEDNAQDEPKNRYPVRIENAEESSTDDAAKLTKLKADIAKMGTFDALPPDESARKVWDTQKLADRMVAEFTAPDSGELFFYVNDAVQIVPGFLRWLAPAKYADYFGPDEQYYKNNSGTARITVQRLPAPPTPKQ
;
A
#
# COMPACT_ATOMS: atom_id res chain seq x y z
N MET A 1 49.23 5.96 -32.18
CA MET A 1 48.21 5.89 -31.10
C MET A 1 46.80 6.30 -31.55
N LEU A 2 46.61 7.34 -32.39
CA LEU A 2 45.27 7.73 -32.85
C LEU A 2 44.59 6.69 -33.77
N VAL A 3 45.33 6.09 -34.70
CA VAL A 3 44.81 5.07 -35.62
C VAL A 3 44.41 3.78 -34.88
N THR A 4 45.26 3.30 -33.98
CA THR A 4 44.97 2.12 -33.14
C THR A 4 43.77 2.36 -32.23
N TRP A 5 43.63 3.59 -31.71
CA TRP A 5 42.47 3.99 -30.92
C TRP A 5 41.18 4.07 -31.75
N TRP A 6 41.25 4.58 -32.98
CA TRP A 6 40.12 4.66 -33.91
C TRP A 6 39.62 3.28 -34.35
N VAL A 7 40.53 2.38 -34.69
CA VAL A 7 40.21 0.98 -35.03
C VAL A 7 39.57 0.26 -33.84
N TRP A 8 40.09 0.48 -32.62
CA TRP A 8 39.51 -0.09 -31.40
C TRP A 8 38.08 0.42 -31.13
N SER A 9 37.83 1.72 -31.34
CA SER A 9 36.49 2.33 -31.21
C SER A 9 35.47 1.75 -32.19
N ILE A 10 35.86 1.58 -33.46
CA ILE A 10 35.00 0.97 -34.49
C ILE A 10 34.71 -0.50 -34.16
N ASN A 11 35.74 -1.25 -33.75
CA ASN A 11 35.60 -2.66 -33.41
C ASN A 11 34.70 -2.86 -32.17
N ALA A 12 34.83 -2.00 -31.15
CA ALA A 12 33.96 -2.01 -29.99
C ALA A 12 32.49 -1.74 -30.38
N SER A 13 32.24 -0.72 -31.20
CA SER A 13 30.89 -0.39 -31.68
C SER A 13 30.25 -1.53 -32.49
N LEU A 14 31.02 -2.20 -33.35
CA LEU A 14 30.54 -3.34 -34.14
C LEU A 14 30.26 -4.56 -33.26
N ARG A 15 31.17 -4.91 -32.34
CA ARG A 15 31.01 -6.02 -31.40
C ARG A 15 29.76 -5.85 -30.54
N ASP A 16 29.58 -4.66 -29.97
CA ASP A 16 28.47 -4.36 -29.09
C ASP A 16 27.14 -4.38 -29.89
N GLY A 17 27.14 -3.86 -31.12
CA GLY A 17 26.00 -3.94 -32.04
C GLY A 17 25.61 -5.37 -32.44
N ILE A 18 26.57 -6.28 -32.61
CA ILE A 18 26.33 -7.70 -32.88
C ILE A 18 25.75 -8.39 -31.66
N GLN A 19 26.33 -8.18 -30.47
CA GLN A 19 25.85 -8.76 -29.22
C GLN A 19 24.41 -8.33 -28.89
N GLU A 20 24.08 -7.07 -29.13
CA GLU A 20 22.74 -6.54 -28.88
C GLU A 20 21.70 -7.16 -29.83
N ARG A 21 22.03 -7.31 -31.12
CA ARG A 21 21.15 -7.99 -32.09
C ARG A 21 20.99 -9.48 -31.79
N ALA A 22 22.06 -10.14 -31.33
CA ALA A 22 22.01 -11.55 -30.94
C ALA A 22 21.12 -11.75 -29.69
N ARG A 23 21.22 -10.87 -28.67
CA ARG A 23 20.31 -10.90 -27.50
C ARG A 23 18.85 -10.71 -27.90
N LEU A 24 18.58 -9.81 -28.84
CA LEU A 24 17.22 -9.55 -29.33
C LEU A 24 16.64 -10.75 -30.07
N ALA A 25 17.46 -11.48 -30.84
CA ALA A 25 17.04 -12.70 -31.52
C ALA A 25 16.72 -13.86 -30.55
N TRP A 26 17.38 -13.91 -29.39
CA TRP A 26 17.17 -14.95 -28.38
C TRP A 26 15.92 -14.73 -27.52
N TYR A 27 15.55 -13.47 -27.26
CA TYR A 27 14.44 -13.15 -26.35
C TYR A 27 13.04 -13.33 -26.97
N ARG A 28 12.89 -13.22 -28.30
CA ARG A 28 11.63 -13.47 -29.04
C ARG A 28 11.92 -13.92 -30.49
N PRO A 29 12.15 -15.22 -30.74
CA PRO A 29 12.56 -15.73 -32.05
C PRO A 29 11.52 -15.49 -33.15
N GLU A 30 10.24 -15.35 -32.81
CA GLU A 30 9.16 -15.07 -33.77
C GLU A 30 9.11 -13.62 -34.29
N ARG A 31 9.86 -12.67 -33.72
CA ARG A 31 9.85 -11.25 -34.15
C ARG A 31 11.17 -10.86 -34.81
N LYS A 32 11.13 -10.51 -36.10
CA LYS A 32 12.32 -10.03 -36.84
C LYS A 32 13.02 -8.88 -36.08
N ALA A 33 14.31 -9.06 -35.79
CA ALA A 33 15.16 -8.07 -35.13
C ALA A 33 15.25 -6.79 -35.99
N SER A 34 14.39 -5.82 -35.72
CA SER A 34 14.34 -4.54 -36.44
C SER A 34 14.70 -3.40 -35.49
N ALA A 35 15.58 -2.49 -35.95
CA ALA A 35 15.94 -1.28 -35.22
C ALA A 35 14.74 -0.37 -34.90
N LYS A 36 13.64 -0.46 -35.67
CA LYS A 36 12.39 0.25 -35.36
C LYS A 36 11.75 -0.22 -34.04
N ASN A 37 12.02 -1.46 -33.61
CA ASN A 37 11.54 -2.03 -32.35
C ASN A 37 12.46 -1.70 -31.15
N LEU A 38 13.62 -1.04 -31.33
CA LEU A 38 14.38 -0.47 -30.20
C LEU A 38 13.58 0.61 -29.47
N SER A 39 12.63 1.26 -30.15
CA SER A 39 11.67 2.19 -29.55
C SER A 39 10.69 1.53 -28.55
N ARG A 40 10.73 0.20 -28.42
CA ARG A 40 10.03 -0.59 -27.39
C ARG A 40 10.96 -1.18 -26.33
N MET A 41 12.29 -1.01 -26.41
CA MET A 41 13.20 -1.42 -25.34
C MET A 41 13.05 -0.51 -24.12
N SER A 42 13.18 -1.12 -22.93
CA SER A 42 13.21 -0.42 -21.63
C SER A 42 14.21 0.74 -21.66
N TRP A 43 13.82 1.84 -21.02
CA TRP A 43 14.62 3.06 -20.93
C TRP A 43 16.08 2.82 -20.51
N LEU A 44 16.32 1.81 -19.66
CA LEU A 44 17.66 1.42 -19.21
C LEU A 44 18.60 1.00 -20.35
N PHE A 45 18.10 0.31 -21.38
CA PHE A 45 18.93 -0.09 -22.52
C PHE A 45 19.27 1.11 -23.41
N ARG A 46 18.34 2.06 -23.57
CA ARG A 46 18.63 3.31 -24.29
C ARG A 46 19.68 4.14 -23.55
N PHE A 47 19.58 4.20 -22.23
CA PHE A 47 20.56 4.85 -21.39
C PHE A 47 21.92 4.15 -21.44
N GLY A 48 21.96 2.81 -21.39
CA GLY A 48 23.18 2.02 -21.55
C GLY A 48 23.86 2.26 -22.90
N GLY A 49 23.12 2.23 -24.00
CA GLY A 49 23.64 2.55 -25.33
C GLY A 49 24.11 4.00 -25.47
N LEU A 50 23.43 4.96 -24.82
CA LEU A 50 23.88 6.36 -24.73
C LEU A 50 25.22 6.46 -23.98
N MET A 51 25.35 5.81 -22.82
CA MET A 51 26.55 5.79 -21.99
C MET A 51 27.74 5.16 -22.72
N GLN A 52 27.51 4.07 -23.46
CA GLN A 52 28.54 3.40 -24.26
C GLN A 52 29.04 4.28 -25.41
N ARG A 53 28.13 4.92 -26.17
CA ARG A 53 28.50 5.79 -27.31
C ARG A 53 29.25 7.05 -26.89
N ASN A 54 29.00 7.53 -25.67
CA ASN A 54 29.50 8.80 -25.15
C ASN A 54 30.47 8.63 -23.98
N ALA A 55 31.00 7.42 -23.77
CA ALA A 55 31.79 7.04 -22.60
C ALA A 55 32.99 7.97 -22.35
N ARG A 56 33.55 8.60 -23.40
CA ARG A 56 34.69 9.51 -23.28
C ARG A 56 34.40 10.82 -22.56
N TRP A 57 33.23 11.43 -22.75
CA TRP A 57 32.90 12.73 -22.16
C TRP A 57 31.91 12.62 -21.00
N MET A 58 31.09 11.56 -20.95
CA MET A 58 30.16 11.33 -19.85
C MET A 58 30.77 10.60 -18.65
N SER A 59 31.88 9.86 -18.81
CA SER A 59 32.48 9.11 -17.69
C SER A 59 33.00 10.00 -16.56
N PHE A 60 33.62 11.14 -16.88
CA PHE A 60 34.12 12.07 -15.86
C PHE A 60 33.01 12.67 -14.98
N PRO A 61 31.98 13.38 -15.53
CA PRO A 61 30.91 13.93 -14.70
C PRO A 61 30.11 12.83 -13.99
N PHE A 62 29.93 11.67 -14.62
CA PHE A 62 29.22 10.56 -13.99
C PHE A 62 29.98 10.00 -12.78
N THR A 63 31.28 9.71 -12.91
CA THR A 63 32.07 9.09 -11.84
C THR A 63 32.53 10.05 -10.76
N LYS A 64 32.75 11.33 -11.10
CA LYS A 64 33.28 12.33 -10.16
C LYS A 64 32.23 13.23 -9.53
N ILE A 65 31.05 13.35 -10.15
CA ILE A 65 30.00 14.26 -9.65
C ILE A 65 28.71 13.48 -9.39
N ILE A 66 28.11 12.88 -10.42
CA ILE A 66 26.78 12.26 -10.31
C ILE A 66 26.81 11.09 -9.33
N PHE A 67 27.73 10.13 -9.51
CA PHE A 67 27.77 8.93 -8.69
C PHE A 67 28.06 9.23 -7.22
N PRO A 68 29.06 10.05 -6.84
CA PRO A 68 29.27 10.44 -5.45
C PRO A 68 28.07 11.16 -4.83
N VAL A 69 27.49 12.14 -5.54
CA VAL A 69 26.33 12.90 -5.04
C VAL A 69 25.13 11.99 -4.84
N VAL A 70 24.80 11.16 -5.82
CA VAL A 70 23.69 10.19 -5.73
C VAL A 70 23.96 9.19 -4.60
N SER A 71 25.19 8.69 -4.45
CA SER A 71 25.55 7.76 -3.38
C SER A 71 25.35 8.39 -2.00
N ILE A 72 25.80 9.63 -1.82
CA ILE A 72 25.59 10.39 -0.59
C ILE A 72 24.09 10.53 -0.32
N VAL A 73 23.31 10.99 -1.30
CA VAL A 73 21.84 11.14 -1.16
C VAL A 73 21.19 9.82 -0.76
N VAL A 74 21.55 8.70 -1.41
CA VAL A 74 21.01 7.37 -1.11
C VAL A 74 21.38 6.92 0.31
N ILE A 75 22.64 7.11 0.74
CA ILE A 75 23.11 6.74 2.08
C ILE A 75 22.34 7.54 3.15
N TYR A 76 22.24 8.85 3.00
CA TYR A 76 21.53 9.69 3.97
C TYR A 76 20.02 9.41 3.97
N ALA A 77 19.42 9.19 2.80
CA ALA A 77 18.01 8.79 2.70
C ALA A 77 17.75 7.44 3.40
N ALA A 78 18.64 6.46 3.22
CA ALA A 78 18.54 5.16 3.88
C ALA A 78 18.71 5.29 5.40
N ALA A 79 19.70 6.06 5.88
CA ALA A 79 19.91 6.30 7.30
C ALA A 79 18.70 6.97 7.96
N LEU A 80 18.13 7.98 7.29
CA LEU A 80 16.92 8.67 7.73
C LEU A 80 15.72 7.74 7.81
N LEU A 81 15.53 6.91 6.79
CA LEU A 81 14.45 5.92 6.74
C LEU A 81 14.56 4.92 7.89
N ILE A 82 15.76 4.37 8.12
CA ILE A 82 16.02 3.44 9.22
C ILE A 82 15.74 4.11 10.57
N ALA A 83 16.26 5.31 10.80
CA ALA A 83 16.08 6.03 12.06
C ALA A 83 14.59 6.27 12.34
N SER A 84 13.85 6.71 11.32
CA SER A 84 12.44 7.02 11.52
C SER A 84 11.53 5.80 11.59
N SER A 85 11.78 4.77 10.79
CA SER A 85 11.08 3.48 10.93
C SER A 85 11.33 2.86 12.30
N SER A 86 12.55 2.98 12.83
CA SER A 86 12.89 2.53 14.19
C SER A 86 12.14 3.34 15.25
N PHE A 87 12.08 4.66 15.08
CA PHE A 87 11.32 5.54 15.97
C PHE A 87 9.82 5.22 15.96
N PHE A 88 9.22 5.06 14.78
CA PHE A 88 7.83 4.65 14.64
C PHE A 88 7.58 3.29 15.29
N THR A 89 8.43 2.30 15.03
CA THR A 89 8.33 0.96 15.65
C THR A 89 8.42 1.04 17.18
N TRP A 90 9.29 1.90 17.72
CA TRP A 90 9.37 2.14 19.16
C TRP A 90 8.08 2.77 19.72
N ARG A 91 7.47 3.74 19.02
CA ARG A 91 6.17 4.32 19.41
C ARG A 91 5.05 3.30 19.39
N VAL A 92 5.02 2.45 18.36
CA VAL A 92 4.13 1.29 18.24
C VAL A 92 4.33 0.36 19.44
N ALA A 93 5.56 -0.04 19.75
CA ALA A 93 5.86 -0.98 20.85
C ALA A 93 5.53 -0.41 22.24
N THR A 94 5.67 0.90 22.45
CA THR A 94 5.38 1.56 23.73
C THR A 94 3.92 1.94 23.93
N GLY A 95 3.09 1.80 22.90
CA GLY A 95 1.65 2.08 22.94
C GLY A 95 1.28 3.54 22.69
N GLN A 96 2.16 4.33 22.09
CA GLN A 96 1.90 5.72 21.70
C GLN A 96 1.17 5.87 20.36
N VAL A 97 0.76 4.75 19.76
CA VAL A 97 0.08 4.68 18.45
C VAL A 97 -1.32 4.09 18.60
N CYS A 98 -1.44 3.00 19.36
CA CYS A 98 -2.69 2.35 19.67
C CYS A 98 -2.93 2.45 21.16
N GLU A 99 -3.89 3.28 21.55
CA GLU A 99 -4.30 3.50 22.92
C GLU A 99 -5.76 3.12 23.06
N ALA A 100 -6.08 2.36 24.11
CA ALA A 100 -7.45 2.09 24.47
C ALA A 100 -8.15 3.42 24.82
N PRO A 101 -9.43 3.57 24.48
CA PRO A 101 -10.25 4.72 24.84
C PRO A 101 -10.11 5.16 26.31
N GLU A 102 -10.01 4.21 27.24
CA GLU A 102 -9.82 4.45 28.68
C GLU A 102 -8.48 5.10 28.98
N THR A 103 -7.39 4.55 28.42
CA THR A 103 -6.03 5.07 28.59
C THR A 103 -5.93 6.47 28.01
N LYS A 104 -6.46 6.68 26.80
CA LYS A 104 -6.51 7.98 26.13
C LYS A 104 -7.30 9.01 26.94
N ALA A 105 -8.46 8.63 27.49
CA ALA A 105 -9.27 9.49 28.35
C ALA A 105 -8.55 9.84 29.65
N ALA A 106 -7.87 8.88 30.28
CA ALA A 106 -7.08 9.10 31.49
C ALA A 106 -5.91 10.06 31.26
N GLU A 107 -5.20 9.94 30.13
CA GLU A 107 -4.13 10.86 29.75
C GLU A 107 -4.65 12.26 29.43
N ALA A 108 -5.76 12.37 28.69
CA ALA A 108 -6.40 13.64 28.39
C ALA A 108 -6.84 14.36 29.68
N LYS A 109 -7.39 13.62 30.65
CA LYS A 109 -7.76 14.15 31.96
C LYS A 109 -6.54 14.65 32.74
N LYS A 110 -5.41 13.92 32.72
CA LYS A 110 -4.14 14.39 33.32
C LYS A 110 -3.66 15.71 32.70
N LYS A 111 -3.96 15.94 31.42
CA LYS A 111 -3.67 17.19 30.69
C LYS A 111 -4.74 18.27 30.89
N GLY A 112 -5.72 18.06 31.76
CA GLY A 112 -6.76 19.03 32.10
C GLY A 112 -7.99 19.04 31.17
N ALA A 113 -8.12 18.07 30.26
CA ALA A 113 -9.31 17.96 29.41
C ALA A 113 -10.50 17.39 30.19
N ASN A 114 -11.69 17.92 29.94
CA ASN A 114 -12.93 17.41 30.51
C ASN A 114 -13.47 16.25 29.65
N VAL A 115 -13.04 15.03 29.97
CA VAL A 115 -13.42 13.80 29.23
C VAL A 115 -14.14 12.85 30.19
N ALA A 116 -15.15 12.14 29.68
CA ALA A 116 -15.84 11.10 30.42
C ALA A 116 -14.85 10.01 30.89
N VAL A 117 -14.93 9.63 32.15
CA VAL A 117 -13.96 8.72 32.80
C VAL A 117 -14.53 7.30 32.90
N ASP A 118 -15.84 7.15 32.77
CA ASP A 118 -16.55 5.88 32.93
C ASP A 118 -16.73 5.18 31.57
N ILE A 119 -15.62 4.97 30.86
CA ILE A 119 -15.62 4.18 29.63
C ILE A 119 -15.56 2.70 30.03
N PRO A 120 -16.55 1.86 29.66
CA PRO A 120 -16.62 0.47 30.09
C PRO A 120 -15.50 -0.35 29.45
N PRO A 121 -14.81 -1.26 30.18
CA PRO A 121 -13.66 -2.00 29.66
C PRO A 121 -14.00 -2.84 28.42
N ALA A 122 -12.96 -3.18 27.65
CA ALA A 122 -13.09 -4.10 26.53
C ALA A 122 -13.67 -5.45 26.97
N LYS A 123 -14.65 -5.96 26.22
CA LYS A 123 -15.38 -7.18 26.55
C LYS A 123 -14.58 -8.42 26.16
N PRO A 124 -14.36 -9.40 27.04
CA PRO A 124 -13.64 -10.61 26.71
C PRO A 124 -14.41 -11.43 25.66
N VAL A 125 -13.71 -11.86 24.61
CA VAL A 125 -14.28 -12.70 23.55
C VAL A 125 -14.26 -14.15 24.01
N GLY A 126 -15.47 -14.70 24.20
CA GLY A 126 -15.70 -16.10 24.53
C GLY A 126 -16.01 -16.95 23.29
N ASP A 127 -16.62 -18.10 23.54
CA ASP A 127 -16.89 -19.12 22.51
C ASP A 127 -18.07 -18.72 21.60
N ASN A 128 -18.87 -17.72 21.99
CA ASN A 128 -19.90 -17.13 21.15
C ASN A 128 -19.33 -15.96 20.34
N ALA A 129 -19.77 -15.82 19.10
CA ALA A 129 -19.40 -14.69 18.26
C ALA A 129 -19.91 -13.38 18.87
N LEU A 130 -19.00 -12.42 19.07
CA LEU A 130 -19.26 -11.13 19.69
C LEU A 130 -18.96 -10.02 18.67
N PRO A 131 -19.97 -9.21 18.27
CA PRO A 131 -19.72 -8.05 17.42
C PRO A 131 -19.01 -6.95 18.21
N ALA A 132 -18.15 -6.19 17.52
CA ALA A 132 -17.58 -4.97 18.05
C ALA A 132 -18.68 -3.91 18.30
N ALA A 133 -18.40 -2.98 19.20
CA ALA A 133 -19.39 -1.99 19.63
C ALA A 133 -19.75 -0.96 18.53
N GLU A 134 -18.78 -0.61 17.70
CA GLU A 134 -18.89 0.39 16.64
C GLU A 134 -18.53 -0.23 15.28
N LEU A 135 -18.82 0.51 14.19
CA LEU A 135 -18.31 0.14 12.88
C LEU A 135 -16.82 0.49 12.79
N PHE A 136 -16.03 -0.45 12.28
CA PHE A 136 -14.62 -0.23 11.97
C PHE A 136 -14.52 0.78 10.83
N ASN A 137 -13.81 1.89 11.05
CA ASN A 137 -13.55 2.89 10.01
C ASN A 137 -12.12 2.75 9.48
N VAL A 138 -11.99 2.59 8.15
CA VAL A 138 -10.68 2.37 7.50
C VAL A 138 -9.76 3.59 7.56
N ASN A 139 -10.29 4.78 7.86
CA ASN A 139 -9.52 6.00 8.04
C ASN A 139 -8.86 6.13 9.41
N GLN A 140 -9.17 5.22 10.34
CA GLN A 140 -8.60 5.27 11.67
C GLN A 140 -7.25 4.58 11.71
N PHE A 141 -6.26 5.34 12.19
CA PHE A 141 -4.90 4.85 12.34
C PHE A 141 -4.80 3.67 13.32
N CYS A 142 -5.63 3.64 14.35
CA CYS A 142 -5.77 2.48 15.21
C CYS A 142 -7.16 2.46 15.82
N TRP A 143 -8.05 1.61 15.30
CA TRP A 143 -9.43 1.54 15.77
C TRP A 143 -9.58 0.51 16.89
N ALA A 144 -10.07 0.94 18.04
CA ALA A 144 -10.31 0.10 19.20
C ALA A 144 -11.66 -0.63 19.07
N SER A 145 -11.64 -1.96 19.00
CA SER A 145 -12.86 -2.75 18.80
C SER A 145 -13.73 -2.91 20.04
N ARG A 146 -13.18 -2.60 21.23
CA ARG A 146 -13.79 -2.87 22.55
C ARG A 146 -13.95 -4.37 22.84
N LEU A 147 -13.15 -5.21 22.18
CA LEU A 147 -13.10 -6.66 22.38
C LEU A 147 -11.73 -7.05 22.92
N ALA A 148 -11.67 -7.98 23.88
CA ALA A 148 -10.43 -8.43 24.50
C ALA A 148 -10.19 -9.93 24.28
N VAL A 149 -8.92 -10.30 24.13
CA VAL A 149 -8.49 -11.68 23.88
C VAL A 149 -7.46 -12.15 24.91
N GLU A 150 -7.29 -13.47 24.98
CA GLU A 150 -6.38 -14.17 25.87
C GLU A 150 -5.18 -14.71 25.08
N LYS A 151 -3.97 -14.52 25.62
CA LYS A 151 -2.72 -15.01 25.06
C LYS A 151 -2.76 -16.49 24.73
N GLY A 152 -2.26 -16.84 23.55
CA GLY A 152 -2.13 -18.22 23.05
C GLY A 152 -3.44 -18.84 22.56
N ARG A 153 -4.57 -18.14 22.68
CA ARG A 153 -5.87 -18.62 22.17
C ARG A 153 -6.03 -18.27 20.69
N LYS A 154 -6.72 -19.14 19.96
CA LYS A 154 -7.07 -18.94 18.56
C LYS A 154 -8.45 -18.29 18.46
N TYR A 155 -8.59 -17.34 17.55
CA TYR A 155 -9.81 -16.59 17.30
C TYR A 155 -10.15 -16.61 15.82
N ARG A 156 -11.44 -16.50 15.54
CA ARG A 156 -11.99 -16.26 14.21
C ARG A 156 -12.58 -14.87 14.18
N VAL A 157 -12.30 -14.14 13.11
CA VAL A 157 -12.82 -12.80 12.85
C VAL A 157 -13.59 -12.78 11.54
N TRP A 158 -14.73 -12.11 11.53
CA TRP A 158 -15.49 -11.76 10.34
C TRP A 158 -15.39 -10.26 10.13
N ILE A 159 -15.08 -9.86 8.90
CA ILE A 159 -15.11 -8.47 8.46
C ILE A 159 -16.11 -8.40 7.32
N ASP A 160 -17.19 -7.66 7.54
CA ASP A 160 -18.27 -7.45 6.57
C ASP A 160 -18.30 -5.95 6.21
N ILE A 161 -17.98 -5.58 4.96
CA ILE A 161 -18.00 -4.18 4.49
C ILE A 161 -19.43 -3.64 4.56
N ASP A 162 -19.58 -2.50 5.25
CA ASP A 162 -20.83 -1.76 5.33
C ASP A 162 -20.84 -0.62 4.30
N GLN A 163 -19.91 0.33 4.44
CA GLN A 163 -19.62 1.34 3.42
C GLN A 163 -18.40 0.94 2.61
N ARG A 164 -18.50 1.02 1.28
CA ARG A 164 -17.45 0.55 0.35
C ARG A 164 -16.11 1.21 0.61
N TRP A 165 -15.04 0.42 0.49
CA TRP A 165 -13.70 0.84 0.82
C TRP A 165 -13.00 1.48 -0.37
N PHE A 166 -12.35 2.61 -0.12
CA PHE A 166 -11.50 3.29 -1.09
C PHE A 166 -10.22 3.80 -0.43
N ASP A 167 -9.08 3.54 -1.10
CA ASP A 167 -7.83 4.29 -0.93
C ASP A 167 -7.88 5.49 -1.88
N ARG A 168 -8.27 6.66 -1.35
CA ARG A 168 -8.63 7.83 -2.14
C ARG A 168 -9.66 7.49 -3.22
N THR A 169 -9.25 7.24 -4.47
CA THR A 169 -10.14 6.87 -5.60
C THR A 169 -10.02 5.42 -6.04
N ILE A 170 -9.08 4.66 -5.46
CA ILE A 170 -8.83 3.25 -5.76
C ILE A 170 -9.86 2.41 -5.00
N MET A 171 -10.63 1.61 -5.73
CA MET A 171 -11.59 0.68 -5.14
C MET A 171 -10.88 -0.55 -4.59
N THR A 172 -11.19 -0.91 -3.35
CA THR A 172 -10.56 -2.05 -2.67
C THR A 172 -11.58 -2.93 -1.97
N GLY A 173 -11.34 -4.24 -1.97
CA GLY A 173 -12.11 -5.22 -1.22
C GLY A 173 -11.52 -5.47 0.17
N VAL A 174 -12.16 -6.35 0.93
CA VAL A 174 -11.69 -6.73 2.28
C VAL A 174 -10.32 -7.40 2.31
N ASN A 175 -9.84 -7.94 1.19
CA ASN A 175 -8.53 -8.59 1.14
C ASN A 175 -7.38 -7.59 0.90
N GLY A 176 -7.69 -6.32 0.61
CA GLY A 176 -6.71 -5.34 0.14
C GLY A 176 -6.32 -5.56 -1.32
N PHE A 177 -5.19 -4.97 -1.73
CA PHE A 177 -4.64 -5.04 -3.07
C PHE A 177 -3.10 -5.04 -3.08
N GLN A 178 -2.49 -5.67 -4.08
CA GLN A 178 -1.02 -5.73 -4.20
C GLN A 178 -0.41 -4.41 -4.71
N THR A 179 0.92 -4.34 -4.79
CA THR A 179 1.62 -3.13 -5.25
C THR A 179 1.70 -3.07 -6.78
N TYR A 180 1.07 -2.08 -7.41
CA TYR A 180 1.08 -1.93 -8.88
C TYR A 180 1.56 -0.57 -9.38
N GLU A 181 1.20 0.52 -8.71
CA GLU A 181 1.57 1.86 -9.18
C GLU A 181 2.96 2.30 -8.70
N ASN A 182 3.66 3.09 -9.51
CA ASN A 182 5.00 3.61 -9.18
C ASN A 182 5.03 4.33 -7.83
N HIS A 183 3.96 5.05 -7.49
CA HIS A 183 3.89 5.77 -6.22
C HIS A 183 3.79 4.79 -5.02
N HIS A 184 3.08 3.67 -5.16
CA HIS A 184 3.08 2.60 -4.15
C HIS A 184 4.47 1.96 -4.02
N TYR A 185 5.20 1.74 -5.13
CA TYR A 185 6.59 1.25 -5.07
C TYR A 185 7.53 2.22 -4.34
N LEU A 186 7.36 3.52 -4.55
CA LEU A 186 8.11 4.56 -3.84
C LEU A 186 7.69 4.66 -2.36
N ALA A 187 6.45 4.30 -2.03
CA ALA A 187 5.90 4.27 -0.67
C ALA A 187 6.09 2.92 0.05
N LEU A 188 6.61 1.87 -0.62
CA LEU A 188 6.90 0.59 0.05
C LEU A 188 7.77 0.74 1.31
N PRO A 189 8.84 1.56 1.31
CA PRO A 189 9.65 1.80 2.50
C PRO A 189 8.88 2.47 3.64
N THR A 190 7.72 3.07 3.35
CA THR A 190 6.86 3.74 4.32
C THR A 190 5.61 2.91 4.62
N ARG A 191 5.49 1.67 4.13
CA ARG A 191 4.34 0.79 4.43
C ARG A 191 4.38 0.38 5.90
N ARG A 192 3.27 0.54 6.62
CA ARG A 192 3.19 0.28 8.07
C ARG A 192 3.60 -1.13 8.44
N LEU A 193 3.04 -2.12 7.74
CA LEU A 193 3.42 -3.52 7.87
C LEU A 193 4.00 -4.02 6.57
N PHE A 194 5.33 -4.15 6.52
CA PHE A 194 6.07 -4.58 5.33
C PHE A 194 5.68 -5.97 4.81
N GLY A 195 5.11 -6.84 5.63
CA GLY A 195 4.70 -8.19 5.22
C GLY A 195 3.27 -8.30 4.69
N ALA A 196 2.51 -7.21 4.64
CA ALA A 196 1.10 -7.21 4.30
C ALA A 196 0.81 -6.38 3.04
N ASP A 197 -0.26 -6.72 2.32
CA ASP A 197 -0.70 -6.00 1.13
C ASP A 197 -1.31 -4.63 1.48
N TRP A 198 -1.49 -3.75 0.49
CA TRP A 198 -2.12 -2.45 0.71
C TRP A 198 -3.59 -2.65 1.03
N PHE A 199 -4.12 -1.85 1.94
CA PHE A 199 -5.47 -1.95 2.48
C PHE A 199 -5.83 -3.27 3.17
N GLN A 200 -4.89 -4.22 3.29
CA GLN A 200 -5.16 -5.49 3.96
C GLN A 200 -5.48 -5.24 5.44
N PRO A 201 -6.60 -5.74 5.98
CA PRO A 201 -6.92 -5.61 7.39
C PRO A 201 -5.85 -6.25 8.27
N VAL A 202 -5.45 -5.54 9.32
CA VAL A 202 -4.49 -5.99 10.32
C VAL A 202 -5.17 -5.97 11.67
N VAL A 203 -5.00 -7.06 12.42
CA VAL A 203 -5.39 -7.12 13.83
C VAL A 203 -4.16 -6.90 14.70
N ARG A 204 -4.29 -6.05 15.71
CA ARG A 204 -3.29 -5.86 16.75
C ARG A 204 -3.87 -6.28 18.09
N VAL A 205 -3.07 -6.98 18.89
CA VAL A 205 -3.45 -7.39 20.24
C VAL A 205 -2.71 -6.56 21.28
N GLY A 206 -3.48 -5.79 22.05
CA GLY A 206 -3.01 -4.94 23.14
C GLY A 206 -2.49 -3.56 22.67
N GLU A 207 -2.42 -2.64 23.64
CA GLU A 207 -1.88 -1.29 23.42
C GLU A 207 -0.38 -1.31 23.18
N LYS A 208 0.35 -2.28 23.74
CA LYS A 208 1.83 -2.33 23.73
C LYS A 208 2.33 -3.57 23.01
N GLY A 209 3.62 -3.56 22.66
CA GLY A 209 4.28 -4.62 21.92
C GLY A 209 4.13 -4.52 20.40
N LEU A 210 4.69 -5.50 19.71
CA LEU A 210 4.65 -5.64 18.25
C LEU A 210 3.79 -6.86 17.89
N ASN A 211 2.50 -6.74 18.19
CA ASN A 211 1.51 -7.83 18.09
C ASN A 211 0.57 -7.68 16.90
N ASP A 212 1.02 -6.96 15.87
CA ASP A 212 0.30 -6.73 14.62
C ASP A 212 0.36 -7.97 13.73
N GLN A 213 -0.79 -8.46 13.28
CA GLN A 213 -0.93 -9.64 12.43
C GLN A 213 -1.83 -9.33 11.23
N PRO A 214 -1.35 -9.49 9.99
CA PRO A 214 -2.19 -9.30 8.82
C PRO A 214 -3.23 -10.42 8.77
N LEU A 215 -4.49 -10.05 8.57
CA LEU A 215 -5.57 -11.01 8.47
C LEU A 215 -5.59 -11.61 7.07
N GLN A 216 -5.51 -12.93 7.01
CA GLN A 216 -5.64 -13.70 5.77
C GLN A 216 -6.95 -14.46 5.79
N ALA A 217 -7.70 -14.42 4.69
CA ALA A 217 -8.95 -15.14 4.58
C ALA A 217 -8.70 -16.66 4.74
N MET A 218 -9.60 -17.38 5.40
CA MET A 218 -9.47 -18.82 5.67
C MET A 218 -9.40 -19.68 4.41
N ASN A 219 -10.00 -19.22 3.32
CA ASN A 219 -9.90 -19.83 2.00
C ASN A 219 -8.63 -19.40 1.25
N VAL A 220 -7.69 -18.73 1.92
CA VAL A 220 -6.42 -18.23 1.39
C VAL A 220 -6.63 -17.38 0.14
N MET A 221 -7.71 -16.58 0.13
CA MET A 221 -7.86 -15.54 -0.89
C MET A 221 -6.69 -14.57 -0.74
N SER A 222 -5.93 -14.41 -1.82
CA SER A 222 -4.94 -13.35 -1.90
C SER A 222 -5.62 -11.99 -1.81
N ALA A 223 -4.83 -10.94 -1.55
CA ALA A 223 -5.27 -9.59 -1.88
C ALA A 223 -5.86 -9.57 -3.29
N ASP A 224 -6.91 -8.76 -3.47
CA ASP A 224 -7.62 -8.74 -4.74
C ASP A 224 -6.61 -8.33 -5.83
N ASP A 225 -6.49 -9.16 -6.87
CA ASP A 225 -5.59 -8.88 -7.99
C ASP A 225 -6.15 -7.68 -8.77
N LEU A 226 -5.58 -6.50 -8.49
CA LEU A 226 -5.93 -5.25 -9.14
C LEU A 226 -4.85 -4.86 -10.16
N PRO A 227 -5.19 -4.40 -11.36
CA PRO A 227 -6.53 -4.33 -11.91
C PRO A 227 -7.06 -5.65 -12.42
N ARG A 228 -8.38 -5.64 -12.54
CA ARG A 228 -9.09 -6.55 -13.44
C ARG A 228 -8.96 -6.02 -14.87
N ARG A 229 -8.89 -6.94 -15.84
CA ARG A 229 -8.83 -6.59 -17.26
C ARG A 229 -10.03 -5.70 -17.61
N ILE A 230 -9.77 -4.55 -18.23
CA ILE A 230 -10.81 -3.64 -18.72
C ILE A 230 -11.67 -4.37 -19.77
N ASP A 231 -11.02 -5.15 -20.64
CA ASP A 231 -11.69 -6.05 -21.58
C ASP A 231 -11.34 -7.52 -21.25
N PRO A 232 -12.27 -8.29 -20.65
CA PRO A 232 -12.05 -9.69 -20.32
C PRO A 232 -11.97 -10.61 -21.56
N THR A 233 -12.31 -10.11 -22.75
CA THR A 233 -12.28 -10.86 -24.01
C THR A 233 -10.90 -10.84 -24.67
N LEU A 234 -10.00 -9.95 -24.24
CA LEU A 234 -8.62 -9.93 -24.70
C LEU A 234 -7.82 -11.11 -24.12
N PRO A 235 -7.05 -11.83 -24.95
CA PRO A 235 -6.08 -12.82 -24.47
C PRO A 235 -5.11 -12.20 -23.45
N GLU A 236 -4.74 -12.98 -22.43
CA GLU A 236 -3.98 -12.52 -21.26
C GLU A 236 -2.65 -11.87 -21.60
N ASP A 237 -1.94 -12.44 -22.57
CA ASP A 237 -0.68 -11.94 -23.13
C ASP A 237 -0.84 -10.57 -23.81
N ASN A 238 -1.96 -10.34 -24.48
CA ASN A 238 -2.24 -9.08 -25.16
C ASN A 238 -2.72 -7.99 -24.19
N ALA A 239 -3.44 -8.36 -23.13
CA ALA A 239 -3.87 -7.43 -22.09
C ALA A 239 -2.68 -6.94 -21.22
N GLN A 240 -1.67 -7.78 -21.00
CA GLN A 240 -0.44 -7.41 -20.28
C GLN A 240 0.42 -6.37 -21.04
N ASP A 241 0.32 -6.30 -22.36
CA ASP A 241 1.12 -5.38 -23.18
C ASP A 241 0.66 -3.91 -23.05
N GLU A 242 -0.59 -3.63 -22.64
CA GLU A 242 -1.07 -2.27 -22.39
C GLU A 242 -0.88 -1.83 -20.93
N PRO A 243 -0.14 -0.74 -20.65
CA PRO A 243 0.06 -0.25 -19.28
C PRO A 243 -1.24 0.13 -18.58
N LYS A 244 -2.22 0.68 -19.33
CA LYS A 244 -3.50 1.16 -18.79
C LYS A 244 -4.36 0.03 -18.20
N ASN A 245 -4.18 -1.20 -18.67
CA ASN A 245 -4.87 -2.39 -18.20
C ASN A 245 -4.18 -3.04 -16.98
N ARG A 246 -3.15 -2.39 -16.40
CA ARG A 246 -2.32 -2.88 -15.28
C ARG A 246 -2.35 -1.99 -14.02
N TYR A 247 -3.23 -0.98 -13.95
CA TYR A 247 -3.40 -0.13 -12.77
C TYR A 247 -4.74 -0.31 -12.07
N PRO A 248 -4.79 -0.24 -10.72
CA PRO A 248 -6.00 -0.43 -9.92
C PRO A 248 -7.22 0.30 -10.49
N VAL A 249 -8.39 -0.31 -10.35
CA VAL A 249 -9.62 0.30 -10.86
C VAL A 249 -9.98 1.50 -10.00
N ARG A 250 -9.88 2.68 -10.60
CA ARG A 250 -10.23 3.97 -10.00
C ARG A 250 -11.59 4.40 -10.48
N ILE A 251 -12.30 5.17 -9.66
CA ILE A 251 -13.58 5.79 -10.05
C ILE A 251 -13.42 6.65 -11.31
N GLU A 252 -12.29 7.35 -11.44
CA GLU A 252 -11.98 8.21 -12.59
C GLU A 252 -11.98 7.44 -13.91
N ASN A 253 -11.62 6.15 -13.86
CA ASN A 253 -11.49 5.27 -15.02
C ASN A 253 -12.75 4.44 -15.27
N ALA A 254 -13.76 4.52 -14.40
CA ALA A 254 -14.97 3.72 -14.55
C ALA A 254 -15.80 4.17 -15.76
N GLU A 255 -16.31 3.19 -16.50
CA GLU A 255 -17.24 3.40 -17.61
C GLU A 255 -18.69 3.46 -17.11
N GLU A 256 -19.54 4.12 -17.91
CA GLU A 256 -20.92 4.42 -17.55
C GLU A 256 -21.82 3.20 -17.83
N SER A 257 -22.63 2.79 -16.84
CA SER A 257 -23.57 1.68 -16.99
C SER A 257 -24.96 2.11 -17.49
N SER A 258 -25.32 3.40 -17.41
CA SER A 258 -26.59 3.97 -17.89
C SER A 258 -26.49 5.50 -18.13
N THR A 259 -27.44 6.09 -18.86
CA THR A 259 -27.43 7.54 -19.20
C THR A 259 -27.65 8.46 -18.00
N ASP A 260 -28.45 8.05 -17.00
CA ASP A 260 -28.66 8.85 -15.78
C ASP A 260 -27.48 8.71 -14.81
N ASP A 261 -26.87 7.53 -14.76
CA ASP A 261 -25.65 7.30 -13.98
C ASP A 261 -24.45 8.03 -14.61
N ALA A 262 -24.45 8.25 -15.93
CA ALA A 262 -23.41 9.00 -16.64
C ALA A 262 -23.26 10.45 -16.14
N ALA A 263 -24.37 11.18 -15.98
CA ALA A 263 -24.33 12.56 -15.53
C ALA A 263 -23.83 12.66 -14.07
N LYS A 264 -24.27 11.75 -13.20
CA LYS A 264 -23.81 11.67 -11.80
C LYS A 264 -22.33 11.30 -11.71
N LEU A 265 -21.90 10.29 -12.47
CA LEU A 265 -20.50 9.88 -12.51
C LEU A 265 -19.60 10.98 -13.08
N THR A 266 -20.04 11.71 -14.11
CA THR A 266 -19.32 12.86 -14.65
C THR A 266 -19.13 13.95 -13.59
N LYS A 267 -20.18 14.25 -12.81
CA LYS A 267 -20.07 15.19 -11.69
C LYS A 267 -19.09 14.69 -10.63
N LEU A 268 -19.18 13.42 -10.23
CA LEU A 268 -18.26 12.80 -9.26
C LEU A 268 -16.80 12.90 -9.73
N LYS A 269 -16.53 12.62 -11.01
CA LYS A 269 -15.19 12.76 -11.61
C LYS A 269 -14.69 14.21 -11.56
N ALA A 270 -15.56 15.18 -11.81
CA ALA A 270 -15.22 16.60 -11.72
C ALA A 270 -14.93 17.06 -10.28
N ASP A 271 -15.59 16.46 -9.28
CA ASP A 271 -15.36 16.75 -7.87
C ASP A 271 -14.06 16.05 -7.38
N ILE A 272 -13.79 14.83 -7.83
CA ILE A 272 -12.51 14.14 -7.61
C ILE A 272 -11.33 14.95 -8.12
N ALA A 273 -11.45 15.57 -9.31
CA ALA A 273 -10.39 16.39 -9.88
C ALA A 273 -10.01 17.62 -9.01
N LYS A 274 -10.88 18.03 -8.08
CA LYS A 274 -10.64 19.13 -7.13
C LYS A 274 -10.10 18.66 -5.79
N MET A 275 -10.11 17.35 -5.52
CA MET A 275 -9.64 16.78 -4.26
C MET A 275 -8.12 16.89 -4.13
N GLY A 276 -7.67 17.25 -2.93
CA GLY A 276 -6.28 17.16 -2.53
C GLY A 276 -5.77 15.70 -2.51
N THR A 277 -4.46 15.54 -2.37
CA THR A 277 -3.80 14.23 -2.33
C THR A 277 -4.27 13.37 -1.15
N PHE A 278 -4.62 14.01 -0.04
CA PHE A 278 -4.97 13.34 1.22
C PHE A 278 -6.47 13.43 1.56
N ASP A 279 -7.28 13.89 0.61
CA ASP A 279 -8.73 13.98 0.82
C ASP A 279 -9.37 12.62 0.57
N ALA A 280 -10.20 12.17 1.51
CA ALA A 280 -11.02 10.99 1.35
C ALA A 280 -12.13 11.24 0.31
N LEU A 281 -12.49 10.18 -0.41
CA LEU A 281 -13.63 10.23 -1.31
C LEU A 281 -14.91 10.53 -0.51
N PRO A 282 -15.70 11.54 -0.89
CA PRO A 282 -16.96 11.81 -0.23
C PRO A 282 -17.94 10.65 -0.44
N PRO A 283 -18.84 10.38 0.52
CA PRO A 283 -19.90 9.38 0.33
C PRO A 283 -20.76 9.74 -0.89
N ASP A 284 -20.71 8.90 -1.93
CA ASP A 284 -21.46 9.09 -3.18
C ASP A 284 -22.07 7.77 -3.65
N GLU A 285 -23.33 7.82 -4.09
CA GLU A 285 -24.07 6.65 -4.56
C GLU A 285 -23.46 6.07 -5.85
N SER A 286 -22.97 6.92 -6.75
CA SER A 286 -22.35 6.51 -8.01
C SER A 286 -21.03 5.80 -7.74
N ALA A 287 -20.24 6.28 -6.77
CA ALA A 287 -19.03 5.60 -6.32
C ALA A 287 -19.34 4.18 -5.82
N ARG A 288 -20.40 4.03 -5.02
CA ARG A 288 -20.85 2.73 -4.52
C ARG A 288 -21.28 1.80 -5.64
N LYS A 289 -22.09 2.28 -6.60
CA LYS A 289 -22.52 1.48 -7.75
C LYS A 289 -21.33 1.00 -8.57
N VAL A 290 -20.39 1.90 -8.87
CA VAL A 290 -19.16 1.56 -9.59
C VAL A 290 -18.37 0.49 -8.84
N TRP A 291 -18.21 0.63 -7.52
CA TRP A 291 -17.57 -0.39 -6.68
C TRP A 291 -18.29 -1.75 -6.77
N ASP A 292 -19.63 -1.76 -6.70
CA ASP A 292 -20.43 -2.98 -6.77
C ASP A 292 -20.27 -3.69 -8.12
N THR A 293 -20.11 -2.96 -9.24
CA THR A 293 -19.82 -3.58 -10.55
C THR A 293 -18.47 -4.32 -10.58
N GLN A 294 -17.53 -3.91 -9.73
CA GLN A 294 -16.22 -4.54 -9.68
C GLN A 294 -16.28 -5.93 -9.08
N LYS A 295 -17.31 -6.31 -8.30
CA LYS A 295 -17.36 -7.62 -7.61
C LYS A 295 -16.11 -7.85 -6.75
N LEU A 296 -15.71 -6.82 -5.99
CA LEU A 296 -14.68 -6.92 -4.96
C LEU A 296 -15.20 -7.73 -3.78
N ALA A 297 -14.30 -8.37 -3.04
CA ALA A 297 -14.69 -9.11 -1.85
C ALA A 297 -15.26 -8.12 -0.82
N ASP A 298 -16.52 -8.30 -0.43
CA ASP A 298 -17.19 -7.49 0.59
C ASP A 298 -17.20 -8.16 1.97
N ARG A 299 -16.77 -9.41 2.04
CA ARG A 299 -16.72 -10.22 3.26
C ARG A 299 -15.48 -11.09 3.33
N MET A 300 -14.82 -11.10 4.48
CA MET A 300 -13.75 -12.05 4.79
C MET A 300 -13.98 -12.72 6.14
N VAL A 301 -13.48 -13.95 6.24
CA VAL A 301 -13.37 -14.69 7.50
C VAL A 301 -11.90 -15.05 7.65
N ALA A 302 -11.28 -14.63 8.75
CA ALA A 302 -9.87 -14.91 9.03
C ALA A 302 -9.72 -15.55 10.41
N GLU A 303 -8.61 -16.24 10.62
CA GLU A 303 -8.23 -16.77 11.94
C GLU A 303 -6.87 -16.23 12.35
N PHE A 304 -6.70 -15.96 13.64
CA PHE A 304 -5.42 -15.56 14.21
C PHE A 304 -5.23 -16.17 15.59
N THR A 305 -3.97 -16.30 16.01
CA THR A 305 -3.62 -16.68 17.39
C THR A 305 -3.18 -15.43 18.13
N ALA A 306 -3.73 -15.16 19.30
CA ALA A 306 -3.36 -13.98 20.08
C ALA A 306 -1.94 -14.17 20.67
N PRO A 307 -0.92 -13.36 20.28
CA PRO A 307 0.43 -13.48 20.82
C PRO A 307 0.51 -12.98 22.27
N ASP A 308 -0.45 -12.15 22.68
CA ASP A 308 -0.57 -11.60 24.01
C ASP A 308 -2.05 -11.50 24.45
N SER A 309 -2.30 -11.12 25.70
CA SER A 309 -3.64 -10.79 26.18
C SER A 309 -3.88 -9.28 26.08
N GLY A 310 -5.09 -8.87 25.67
CA GLY A 310 -5.43 -7.44 25.61
C GLY A 310 -6.58 -7.12 24.67
N GLU A 311 -6.90 -5.83 24.54
CA GLU A 311 -7.89 -5.34 23.59
C GLU A 311 -7.43 -5.55 22.14
N LEU A 312 -8.37 -5.85 21.25
CA LEU A 312 -8.15 -5.94 19.82
C LEU A 312 -8.29 -4.56 19.18
N PHE A 313 -7.29 -4.19 18.41
CA PHE A 313 -7.32 -3.03 17.53
C PHE A 313 -7.30 -3.49 16.08
N PHE A 314 -8.01 -2.79 15.21
CA PHE A 314 -8.02 -3.05 13.78
C PHE A 314 -7.61 -1.79 13.01
N TYR A 315 -6.97 -1.99 11.87
CA TYR A 315 -6.66 -0.95 10.90
C TYR A 315 -6.43 -1.63 9.53
N VAL A 316 -6.49 -0.85 8.45
CA VAL A 316 -6.07 -1.33 7.13
C VAL A 316 -4.60 -0.99 6.93
N ASN A 317 -3.81 -1.90 6.37
CA ASN A 317 -2.39 -1.66 6.15
C ASN A 317 -2.20 -0.58 5.06
N ASP A 318 -1.46 0.46 5.39
CA ASP A 318 -1.27 1.60 4.51
C ASP A 318 0.09 2.26 4.81
N ALA A 319 0.44 3.30 4.06
CA ALA A 319 1.62 4.09 4.28
C ALA A 319 1.52 4.84 5.61
N VAL A 320 2.66 4.95 6.28
CA VAL A 320 2.86 5.78 7.45
C VAL A 320 3.87 6.85 7.11
N GLN A 321 3.58 8.08 7.52
CA GLN A 321 4.54 9.14 7.29
C GLN A 321 5.74 8.97 8.23
N ILE A 322 6.80 8.36 7.72
CA ILE A 322 8.04 8.15 8.46
C ILE A 322 9.10 9.19 8.12
N VAL A 323 8.83 10.26 7.36
CA VAL A 323 9.86 11.30 7.21
C VAL A 323 9.62 12.38 8.28
N PRO A 324 10.63 12.68 9.14
CA PRO A 324 10.46 13.62 10.23
C PRO A 324 9.92 14.96 9.77
N GLY A 325 8.90 15.47 10.46
CA GLY A 325 8.26 16.75 10.12
C GLY A 325 9.21 17.95 10.14
N PHE A 326 10.35 17.88 10.84
CA PHE A 326 11.34 18.95 10.79
C PHE A 326 11.98 19.09 9.40
N LEU A 327 12.02 18.05 8.55
CA LEU A 327 12.51 18.16 7.18
C LEU A 327 11.57 18.95 6.25
N ARG A 328 10.34 19.26 6.70
CA ARG A 328 9.40 20.11 5.98
C ARG A 328 9.99 21.47 5.61
N TRP A 329 10.91 22.04 6.43
CA TRP A 329 11.59 23.30 6.11
C TRP A 329 12.65 23.19 4.99
N LEU A 330 13.18 21.99 4.72
CA LEU A 330 14.16 21.75 3.64
C LEU A 330 13.48 21.37 2.33
N ALA A 331 12.25 20.88 2.41
CA ALA A 331 11.49 20.48 1.23
C ALA A 331 10.83 21.69 0.55
N PRO A 332 10.86 21.79 -0.79
CA PRO A 332 10.06 22.75 -1.53
C PRO A 332 8.59 22.72 -1.08
N ALA A 333 7.92 23.88 -1.00
CA ALA A 333 6.55 24.01 -0.48
C ALA A 333 5.55 23.02 -1.11
N LYS A 334 5.70 22.71 -2.40
CA LYS A 334 4.87 21.71 -3.11
C LYS A 334 4.99 20.27 -2.61
N TYR A 335 6.03 19.96 -1.83
CA TYR A 335 6.22 18.66 -1.20
C TYR A 335 5.94 18.69 0.30
N ALA A 336 5.68 19.86 0.89
CA ALA A 336 5.46 20.02 2.33
C ALA A 336 4.26 19.19 2.82
N ASP A 337 3.24 19.01 1.99
CA ASP A 337 2.04 18.22 2.32
C ASP A 337 2.35 16.72 2.47
N TYR A 338 3.44 16.24 1.85
CA TYR A 338 3.94 14.88 2.03
C TYR A 338 4.78 14.70 3.29
N PHE A 339 4.99 15.75 4.10
CA PHE A 339 5.67 15.72 5.39
C PHE A 339 4.67 16.08 6.50
N GLY A 340 3.70 15.19 6.71
CA GLY A 340 2.60 15.33 7.67
C GLY A 340 2.73 14.46 8.94
N PRO A 341 1.68 14.37 9.76
CA PRO A 341 1.61 13.43 10.89
C PRO A 341 1.61 11.97 10.41
N ASP A 342 1.94 11.01 11.29
CA ASP A 342 2.07 9.58 10.96
C ASP A 342 0.83 9.01 10.24
N GLU A 343 -0.36 9.48 10.61
CA GLU A 343 -1.67 9.06 10.11
C GLU A 343 -2.11 9.76 8.81
N GLN A 344 -1.28 10.61 8.21
CA GLN A 344 -1.67 11.47 7.09
C GLN A 344 -2.25 10.69 5.89
N TYR A 345 -1.68 9.52 5.56
CA TYR A 345 -2.18 8.69 4.48
C TYR A 345 -3.57 8.12 4.80
N TYR A 346 -3.84 7.73 6.04
CA TYR A 346 -5.15 7.19 6.43
C TYR A 346 -6.30 8.20 6.26
N LYS A 347 -6.01 9.50 6.17
CA LYS A 347 -7.03 10.54 5.95
C LYS A 347 -7.67 10.48 4.56
N ASN A 348 -7.02 9.85 3.58
CA ASN A 348 -7.59 9.67 2.25
C ASN A 348 -8.40 8.38 2.12
N ASN A 349 -8.44 7.57 3.18
CA ASN A 349 -9.20 6.33 3.21
C ASN A 349 -10.66 6.62 3.52
N SER A 350 -11.56 5.86 2.89
CA SER A 350 -13.00 5.95 3.16
C SER A 350 -13.64 4.57 3.16
N GLY A 351 -14.70 4.42 3.94
CA GLY A 351 -15.43 3.17 4.09
C GLY A 351 -15.47 2.66 5.53
N THR A 352 -16.33 1.68 5.77
CA THR A 352 -16.51 1.09 7.10
C THR A 352 -16.83 -0.40 6.99
N ALA A 353 -16.65 -1.14 8.08
CA ALA A 353 -17.04 -2.54 8.15
C ALA A 353 -17.54 -2.92 9.54
N ARG A 354 -18.32 -4.00 9.61
CA ARG A 354 -18.70 -4.67 10.85
C ARG A 354 -17.64 -5.71 11.18
N ILE A 355 -17.16 -5.68 12.42
CA ILE A 355 -16.21 -6.66 12.94
C ILE A 355 -16.93 -7.57 13.94
N THR A 356 -16.78 -8.87 13.77
CA THR A 356 -17.25 -9.89 14.73
C THR A 356 -16.09 -10.82 15.08
N VAL A 357 -15.94 -11.19 16.35
CA VAL A 357 -14.85 -12.08 16.79
C VAL A 357 -15.41 -13.22 17.64
N GLN A 358 -14.87 -14.43 17.47
CA GLN A 358 -15.23 -15.62 18.23
C GLN A 358 -13.95 -16.35 18.67
N ARG A 359 -13.89 -16.80 19.92
CA ARG A 359 -12.83 -17.69 20.40
C ARG A 359 -13.07 -19.09 19.85
N LEU A 360 -12.03 -19.69 19.27
CA LEU A 360 -12.10 -21.06 18.81
C LEU A 360 -11.82 -22.03 19.97
N PRO A 361 -12.40 -23.26 19.93
CA PRO A 361 -12.12 -24.29 20.90
C PRO A 361 -10.62 -24.58 20.98
N ALA A 362 -10.14 -24.92 22.17
CA ALA A 362 -8.76 -25.41 22.30
C ALA A 362 -8.61 -26.71 21.49
N PRO A 363 -7.44 -26.95 20.86
CA PRO A 363 -7.15 -28.26 20.30
C PRO A 363 -7.33 -29.34 21.39
N PRO A 364 -7.87 -30.52 21.06
CA PRO A 364 -7.95 -31.61 22.02
C PRO A 364 -6.53 -31.95 22.51
N THR A 365 -6.39 -32.18 23.81
CA THR A 365 -5.11 -32.61 24.41
C THR A 365 -4.66 -33.90 23.72
N PRO A 366 -3.39 -34.02 23.28
CA PRO A 366 -2.88 -35.28 22.77
C PRO A 366 -3.14 -36.38 23.79
N LYS A 367 -3.69 -37.52 23.35
CA LYS A 367 -3.76 -38.71 24.20
C LYS A 367 -2.30 -39.08 24.55
N GLN A 368 -2.00 -39.07 25.85
CA GLN A 368 -0.70 -39.52 26.37
C GLN A 368 -0.50 -41.01 26.12
#